data_AF-A0A419JJ64-F1
#
_entry.id   AF-A0A419JJ64-F1
#
_cell.length_a   1.000
_cell.length_b   1.000
_cell.length_c   1.000
_cell.angle_alpha   90.00
_cell.angle_beta   90.00
_cell.angle_gamma   90.00
#
_symmetry.space_group_name_H-M   'P 1'
#
loop_
_entity.id
_entity.type
_entity.pdbx_description
1 polymer ?
#
loop_
_entity_poly.entity_id
_entity_poly.type
_entity_poly.pdbx_seq_one_letter_code
_entity_poly.pdbx_strand_id
1 'polypeptide(L)'
;MLGGWKADYLFGSDGCGYCKWEHPVIANVTAKFEGFISFHDNIDSTADGDIFAKYSDGHIPTWVLGCKYYRVGAGANMGEEQETKVLTALTYDLTGNKPVDVCTALKIEELINNI
;
A
#
# COMPACT_ATOMS: atom_id res chain seq x y z
N MET A 1 -11.48 -14.18 19.32
CA MET A 1 -10.86 -12.84 19.37
C MET A 1 -10.90 -12.27 17.96
N LEU A 2 -11.87 -11.41 17.66
CA LEU A 2 -12.09 -10.86 16.32
C LEU A 2 -11.19 -9.63 16.11
N GLY A 3 -9.90 -9.86 15.90
CA GLY A 3 -9.01 -8.86 15.31
C GLY A 3 -9.03 -9.02 13.80
N GLY A 4 -10.07 -8.48 13.14
CA GLY A 4 -10.27 -8.63 11.70
C GLY A 4 -9.07 -8.11 10.90
N TRP A 5 -8.66 -8.86 9.88
CA TRP A 5 -7.60 -8.47 8.95
C TRP A 5 -7.87 -7.08 8.38
N LYS A 6 -6.81 -6.27 8.27
CA LYS A 6 -6.92 -4.96 7.60
C LYS A 6 -6.87 -5.21 6.10
N ALA A 7 -7.89 -4.70 5.39
CA ALA A 7 -7.95 -4.81 3.95
C ALA A 7 -7.18 -3.66 3.30
N ASP A 8 -6.33 -3.99 2.34
CA ASP A 8 -5.54 -3.07 1.53
C ASP A 8 -5.90 -3.25 0.07
N TYR A 9 -6.10 -2.15 -0.64
CA TYR A 9 -6.60 -2.16 -2.01
C TYR A 9 -5.71 -1.35 -2.93
N LEU A 10 -5.18 -1.94 -3.99
CA LEU A 10 -4.48 -1.23 -5.06
C LEU A 10 -5.41 -1.11 -6.26
N PHE A 11 -5.68 0.12 -6.70
CA PHE A 11 -6.46 0.42 -7.89
C PHE A 11 -5.57 1.02 -8.97
N GLY A 12 -5.74 0.56 -10.21
CA GLY A 12 -4.98 1.06 -11.35
C GLY A 12 -5.35 0.37 -12.66
N SER A 13 -4.54 0.60 -13.68
CA SER A 13 -4.73 -0.01 -15.00
C SER A 13 -3.39 -0.27 -15.67
N ASP A 14 -3.25 -1.34 -16.44
CA ASP A 14 -2.03 -1.59 -17.22
C ASP A 14 -1.83 -0.56 -18.34
N GLY A 15 -2.84 0.23 -18.69
CA GLY A 15 -2.70 1.38 -19.58
C GLY A 15 -1.91 2.55 -18.98
N CYS A 16 -1.66 2.54 -17.67
CA CYS A 16 -1.06 3.65 -16.92
C CYS A 16 0.41 3.35 -16.54
N GLY A 17 1.33 4.18 -17.03
CA GLY A 17 2.78 3.97 -16.82
C GLY A 17 3.20 4.01 -15.34
N TYR A 18 2.61 4.90 -14.55
CA TYR A 18 2.86 4.95 -13.11
C TYR A 18 2.29 3.74 -12.37
N CYS A 19 1.15 3.21 -12.82
CA CYS A 19 0.53 2.03 -12.26
C CYS A 19 1.41 0.80 -12.49
N LYS A 20 1.93 0.65 -13.71
CA LYS A 20 2.92 -0.39 -14.07
C LYS A 20 4.21 -0.32 -13.24
N TRP A 21 4.65 0.89 -12.91
CA TRP A 21 5.84 1.08 -12.08
C TRP A 21 5.58 0.73 -10.62
N GLU A 22 4.46 1.21 -10.06
CA GLU A 22 4.13 1.08 -8.65
C GLU A 22 3.67 -0.33 -8.25
N HIS A 23 2.94 -1.01 -9.15
CA HIS A 23 2.34 -2.31 -8.91
C HIS A 23 3.32 -3.37 -8.36
N PRO A 24 4.48 -3.65 -9.00
CA PRO A 24 5.42 -4.62 -8.45
C PRO A 24 6.01 -4.19 -7.09
N VAL A 25 6.13 -2.88 -6.82
CA VAL A 25 6.63 -2.37 -5.54
C VAL A 25 5.64 -2.67 -4.41
N ILE A 26 4.37 -2.32 -4.61
CA ILE A 26 3.29 -2.59 -3.63
C ILE A 26 3.08 -4.09 -3.46
N ALA A 27 3.08 -4.88 -4.54
CA ALA A 27 2.95 -6.34 -4.47
C ALA A 27 4.08 -6.96 -3.63
N ASN A 28 5.33 -6.53 -3.85
CA ASN A 28 6.48 -7.01 -3.08
C ASN A 28 6.43 -6.59 -1.61
N VAL A 29 5.91 -5.40 -1.30
CA VAL A 29 5.74 -4.94 0.08
C VAL A 29 4.65 -5.75 0.78
N THR A 30 3.46 -5.81 0.19
CA THR A 30 2.28 -6.48 0.79
C THR A 30 2.49 -7.97 1.01
N ALA A 31 3.27 -8.64 0.14
CA ALA A 31 3.67 -10.04 0.34
C ALA A 31 4.43 -10.29 1.67
N LYS A 32 5.16 -9.30 2.18
CA LYS A 32 5.87 -9.41 3.49
C LYS A 32 4.92 -9.39 4.69
N PHE A 33 3.66 -9.00 4.46
CA PHE A 33 2.62 -8.87 5.48
C PHE A 33 1.51 -9.91 5.30
N GLU A 34 1.77 -10.99 4.55
CA GLU A 34 0.83 -12.11 4.40
C GLU A 34 0.37 -12.62 5.77
N GLY A 35 -0.94 -12.81 5.92
CA GLY A 35 -1.56 -13.21 7.19
C GLY A 35 -1.81 -12.06 8.19
N PHE A 36 -1.32 -10.85 7.92
CA PHE A 36 -1.62 -9.64 8.69
C PHE A 36 -2.56 -8.67 7.96
N ILE A 37 -2.51 -8.67 6.62
CA ILE A 37 -3.42 -7.92 5.75
C ILE A 37 -4.16 -8.84 4.78
N SER A 38 -5.28 -8.34 4.26
CA SER A 38 -5.95 -8.88 3.07
C SER A 38 -5.65 -7.94 1.91
N PHE A 39 -4.76 -8.32 1.00
CA PHE A 39 -4.41 -7.48 -0.16
C PHE A 39 -5.33 -7.78 -1.35
N HIS A 40 -5.95 -6.72 -1.87
CA HIS A 40 -6.86 -6.72 -3.01
C HIS A 40 -6.18 -5.98 -4.16
N ASP A 41 -5.77 -6.76 -5.16
CA ASP A 41 -5.17 -6.25 -6.38
C ASP A 41 -6.25 -6.00 -7.43
N ASN A 42 -6.59 -4.72 -7.61
CA ASN A 42 -7.65 -4.26 -8.51
C ASN A 42 -7.10 -3.56 -9.76
N ILE A 43 -5.90 -3.93 -10.24
CA ILE A 43 -5.42 -3.51 -11.57
C ILE A 43 -6.37 -4.04 -12.66
N ASP A 44 -6.85 -3.13 -13.52
CA ASP A 44 -7.81 -3.41 -14.61
C ASP A 44 -9.11 -4.12 -14.15
N SER A 45 -9.45 -3.99 -12.87
CA SER A 45 -10.63 -4.58 -12.25
C SER A 45 -11.67 -3.51 -11.92
N THR A 46 -12.93 -3.93 -11.88
CA THR A 46 -14.05 -3.12 -11.36
C THR A 46 -14.48 -3.54 -9.95
N ALA A 47 -13.80 -4.53 -9.36
CA ALA A 47 -14.04 -4.94 -7.99
C ALA A 47 -13.72 -3.80 -6.99
N ASP A 48 -14.39 -3.81 -5.85
CA ASP A 48 -14.23 -2.82 -4.77
C ASP A 48 -14.39 -1.36 -5.23
N GLY A 49 -15.18 -1.11 -6.29
CA GLY A 49 -15.38 0.22 -6.86
C GLY A 49 -16.04 1.21 -5.89
N ASP A 50 -16.81 0.73 -4.90
CA ASP A 50 -17.35 1.53 -3.81
C ASP A 50 -16.26 2.02 -2.85
N ILE A 51 -15.23 1.20 -2.59
CA ILE A 51 -14.05 1.59 -1.83
C ILE A 51 -13.24 2.64 -2.60
N PHE A 52 -13.01 2.42 -3.90
CA PHE A 52 -12.33 3.40 -4.74
C PHE A 52 -13.08 4.74 -4.75
N ALA A 53 -14.39 4.73 -4.97
CA ALA A 53 -15.21 5.95 -4.98
C ALA A 53 -15.23 6.68 -3.62
N LYS A 54 -15.08 5.95 -2.51
CA LYS A 54 -15.09 6.53 -1.16
C LYS A 54 -13.76 7.19 -0.79
N TYR A 55 -12.64 6.58 -1.18
CA TYR A 55 -11.31 7.00 -0.72
C TYR A 55 -10.44 7.63 -1.80
N SER A 56 -10.76 7.50 -3.09
CA SER A 56 -10.00 8.13 -4.18
C SER A 56 -10.63 9.45 -4.64
N ASP A 57 -9.80 10.31 -5.22
CA ASP A 57 -10.22 11.48 -5.99
C ASP A 57 -10.37 11.18 -7.49
N GLY A 58 -10.31 9.90 -7.88
CA GLY A 58 -10.47 9.41 -9.25
C GLY A 58 -9.15 9.17 -9.99
N HIS A 59 -7.99 9.46 -9.38
CA HIS A 59 -6.69 9.22 -10.00
C HIS A 59 -6.16 7.82 -9.72
N ILE A 60 -5.24 7.35 -10.57
CA ILE A 60 -4.54 6.07 -10.43
C ILE A 60 -3.02 6.23 -10.61
N PRO A 61 -2.18 5.40 -9.97
CA PRO A 61 -2.57 4.37 -9.01
C PRO A 61 -3.11 4.98 -7.71
N THR A 62 -4.11 4.34 -7.10
CA THR A 62 -4.57 4.67 -5.75
C THR A 62 -4.37 3.45 -4.87
N TRP A 63 -3.71 3.63 -3.72
CA TRP A 63 -3.56 2.59 -2.71
C TRP A 63 -4.34 2.98 -1.45
N VAL A 64 -5.36 2.20 -1.10
CA VAL A 64 -6.18 2.39 0.10
C VAL A 64 -5.70 1.44 1.18
N LEU A 65 -5.27 2.01 2.31
CA LEU A 65 -4.70 1.32 3.46
C LEU A 65 -5.73 1.20 4.59
N GLY A 66 -6.15 -0.03 4.89
CA GLY A 66 -7.02 -0.34 6.02
C GLY A 66 -8.35 0.40 6.06
N CYS A 67 -8.86 0.87 4.93
CA CYS A 67 -10.05 1.75 4.84
C CYS A 67 -9.94 3.01 5.72
N LYS A 68 -8.74 3.53 5.96
CA LYS A 68 -8.49 4.70 6.82
C LYS A 68 -7.66 5.77 6.15
N TYR A 69 -6.68 5.35 5.36
CA TYR A 69 -5.73 6.21 4.69
C TYR A 69 -5.63 5.79 3.23
N TYR A 70 -5.28 6.72 2.34
CA TYR A 70 -5.03 6.40 0.95
C TYR A 70 -3.90 7.26 0.41
N ARG A 71 -3.18 6.72 -0.57
CA ARG A 71 -2.18 7.44 -1.37
C ARG A 71 -2.59 7.41 -2.82
N VAL A 72 -2.45 8.55 -3.47
CA VAL A 72 -2.62 8.72 -4.91
C VAL A 72 -1.26 8.94 -5.55
N GLY A 73 -1.01 8.27 -6.66
CA GLY A 73 0.21 8.39 -7.44
C GLY A 73 1.30 7.40 -7.04
N ALA A 74 2.37 7.41 -7.82
CA ALA A 74 3.52 6.54 -7.67
C ALA A 74 4.72 7.27 -7.07
N GLY A 75 5.56 6.54 -6.35
CA GLY A 75 6.85 7.01 -5.79
C GLY A 75 7.96 7.22 -6.81
N ALA A 76 7.68 7.22 -8.11
CA ALA A 76 8.70 7.09 -9.16
C ALA A 76 9.83 8.13 -9.05
N ASN A 77 9.54 9.34 -8.60
CA ASN A 77 10.53 10.42 -8.46
C ASN A 77 11.51 10.21 -7.29
N MET A 78 11.15 9.45 -6.24
CA MET A 78 12.04 9.13 -5.12
C MET A 78 12.84 7.84 -5.35
N GLY A 79 12.44 7.05 -6.34
CA GLY A 79 13.06 5.76 -6.68
C GLY A 79 12.47 4.59 -5.87
N GLU A 80 12.61 3.40 -6.44
CA GLU A 80 12.00 2.16 -5.94
C GLU A 80 12.43 1.80 -4.51
N GLU A 81 13.71 2.00 -4.17
CA GLU A 81 14.22 1.70 -2.83
C GLU A 81 13.52 2.54 -1.76
N GLN A 82 13.38 3.84 -2.01
CA GLN A 82 12.77 4.75 -1.04
C GLN A 82 11.26 4.53 -0.97
N GLU A 83 10.60 4.33 -2.10
CA GLU A 83 9.17 4.01 -2.13
C GLU A 83 8.88 2.71 -1.37
N THR A 84 9.68 1.67 -1.58
CA THR A 84 9.58 0.40 -0.83
C THR A 84 9.63 0.62 0.67
N LYS A 85 10.53 1.48 1.16
CA LYS A 85 10.66 1.78 2.60
C LYS A 85 9.42 2.50 3.14
N VAL A 86 8.93 3.50 2.41
CA VAL A 86 7.73 4.25 2.80
C VAL A 86 6.51 3.34 2.84
N LEU A 87 6.27 2.56 1.79
CA LEU A 87 5.15 1.62 1.72
C LEU A 87 5.24 0.57 2.84
N THR A 88 6.43 0.03 3.11
CA THR A 88 6.64 -0.95 4.20
C THR A 88 6.30 -0.34 5.56
N ALA A 89 6.71 0.90 5.82
CA ALA A 89 6.42 1.61 7.06
C ALA A 89 4.91 1.83 7.26
N LEU A 90 4.20 2.24 6.20
CA LEU A 90 2.75 2.45 6.22
C LEU A 90 1.98 1.14 6.49
N THR A 91 2.35 0.05 5.81
CA THR A 91 1.71 -1.25 6.05
C THR A 91 2.02 -1.79 7.46
N TYR A 92 3.22 -1.55 7.99
CA TYR A 92 3.56 -1.95 9.35
C TYR A 92 2.78 -1.19 10.44
N ASP A 93 2.58 0.11 10.26
CA ASP A 93 1.71 0.88 11.16
C ASP A 93 0.26 0.34 11.10
N LEU A 94 -0.22 0.06 9.89
CA LEU A 94 -1.57 -0.46 9.66
C LEU A 94 -1.84 -1.77 10.42
N THR A 95 -0.88 -2.68 10.45
CA THR A 95 -0.99 -4.00 11.12
C THR A 95 -0.80 -3.92 12.63
N GLY A 96 -0.62 -2.71 13.18
CA GLY A 96 -0.33 -2.51 14.60
C GLY A 96 1.07 -3.00 14.96
N ASN A 97 2.05 -2.63 14.13
CA ASN A 97 3.47 -2.96 14.28
C ASN A 97 3.78 -4.45 14.13
N LYS A 98 3.25 -5.09 13.07
CA LYS A 98 3.50 -6.51 12.76
C LYS A 98 3.75 -6.78 11.27
N PRO A 99 4.53 -7.81 10.92
CA PRO A 99 5.37 -8.60 11.82
C PRO A 99 6.63 -7.82 12.21
N VAL A 100 7.13 -8.03 13.42
CA VAL A 100 8.19 -7.20 14.02
C VAL A 100 9.50 -7.26 13.22
N ASP A 101 9.81 -8.41 12.62
CA ASP A 101 11.00 -8.67 11.81
C ASP A 101 11.07 -7.84 10.52
N VAL A 102 9.94 -7.48 9.91
CA VAL A 102 9.90 -6.67 8.67
C VAL A 102 10.42 -5.24 8.91
N CYS A 103 10.15 -4.66 10.08
CA CYS A 103 10.54 -3.28 10.39
C CYS A 103 11.75 -3.14 11.31
N THR A 104 12.16 -4.20 12.02
CA THR A 104 13.41 -4.14 12.80
C THR A 104 14.65 -3.97 11.90
N ALA A 105 14.53 -4.32 10.61
CA ALA A 105 15.58 -4.11 9.60
C ALA A 105 15.67 -2.66 9.06
N LEU A 106 14.67 -1.82 9.33
CA LEU A 106 14.57 -0.47 8.78
C LEU A 106 14.43 0.54 9.92
N LYS A 107 15.25 1.60 9.97
CA LYS A 107 15.06 2.72 10.91
C LYS A 107 13.84 3.57 10.50
N ILE A 108 12.64 3.01 10.66
CA ILE A 108 11.38 3.55 10.11
C ILE A 108 10.89 4.78 10.86
N GLU A 109 11.22 4.95 12.14
CA GLU A 109 10.82 6.12 12.93
C GLU A 109 11.30 7.44 12.31
N GLU A 110 12.44 7.45 11.61
CA GLU A 110 12.95 8.64 10.91
C GLU A 110 12.23 8.90 9.58
N LEU A 111 11.62 7.88 8.96
CA LEU A 111 10.93 8.01 7.67
C LEU A 111 9.50 8.50 7.82
N ILE A 112 8.75 7.98 8.80
CA ILE A 112 7.35 8.38 9.04
C ILE A 112 7.25 9.85 9.49
N ASN A 113 8.23 10.34 10.26
CA ASN A 113 8.24 11.70 10.79
C ASN A 113 8.66 12.78 9.76
N ASN A 114 9.07 12.37 8.54
CA ASN A 114 9.53 13.26 7.47
C ASN A 114 8.62 13.26 6.24
N ILE A 115 7.41 12.68 6.35
CA ILE A 115 6.35 12.72 5.32
C ILE A 115 5.36 13.83 5.65
#